data_AF-A0AAV1VGK3-F1
#
_entry.id   AF-A0AAV1VGK3-F1
#
_cell.length_a   1.000
_cell.length_b   1.000
_cell.length_c   1.000
_cell.angle_alpha   90.00
_cell.angle_beta   90.00
_cell.angle_gamma   90.00
#
_symmetry.space_group_name_H-M   'P 1'
#
loop_
_entity.id
_entity.type
_entity.pdbx_description
1 polymer ?
#
loop_
_entity_poly.entity_id
_entity_poly.type
_entity_poly.pdbx_seq_one_letter_code
_entity_poly.pdbx_strand_id
1 'polypeptide(L)' 'MPAKHGDIPNAYVKADKEPHLRIYLQMPRGMPVSKETLRAQGVSNTSELVLELRKSLYGLKQAGRL' A
#
# COMPACT_ATOMS: atom_id res chain seq x y z
N MET A 1 0.76 14.03 -24.81
CA MET A 1 0.01 13.44 -23.68
C MET A 1 -0.41 12.02 -24.06
N PRO A 2 -0.07 10.99 -23.27
CA PRO A 2 -1.00 9.89 -23.03
C PRO A 2 -1.40 9.94 -21.55
N ALA A 3 -2.60 10.41 -21.19
CA ALA A 3 -3.91 9.74 -21.32
C ALA A 3 -3.99 8.46 -20.47
N LYS A 4 -4.18 8.69 -19.16
CA LYS A 4 -4.79 7.86 -18.12
C LYS A 4 -4.34 6.38 -17.99
N HIS A 5 -3.89 6.03 -16.79
CA HIS A 5 -3.81 4.62 -16.36
C HIS A 5 -5.18 4.25 -15.77
N GLY A 6 -6.10 3.75 -16.60
CA GLY A 6 -7.51 3.55 -16.21
C GLY A 6 -8.27 4.88 -16.14
N ASP A 7 -9.05 5.10 -15.07
CA ASP A 7 -9.81 6.34 -14.86
C ASP A 7 -9.03 7.41 -14.05
N ILE A 8 -7.85 7.05 -13.54
CA ILE A 8 -7.04 7.92 -12.68
C ILE A 8 -6.07 8.74 -13.54
N PRO A 9 -6.05 10.08 -13.42
CA PRO A 9 -5.03 10.89 -14.09
C PRO A 9 -3.62 10.51 -13.61
N ASN A 10 -2.69 10.35 -14.56
CA ASN A 10 -1.32 9.91 -14.30
C ASN A 10 -0.57 10.77 -13.27
N ALA A 11 -0.96 12.04 -13.12
CA ALA A 11 -0.43 12.95 -12.10
C ALA A 11 -0.63 12.43 -10.66
N TYR A 12 -1.75 11.75 -10.40
CA TYR A 12 -2.05 11.24 -9.06
C TYR A 12 -1.37 9.91 -8.76
N VAL A 13 -1.01 9.13 -9.78
CA VAL A 13 -0.33 7.83 -9.59
C VAL A 13 1.05 8.01 -8.97
N LYS A 14 1.73 9.11 -9.29
CA LYS A 14 3.07 9.44 -8.78
C LYS A 14 3.06 10.41 -7.60
N ALA A 15 1.90 10.97 -7.26
CA ALA A 15 1.78 11.94 -6.19
C ALA A 15 2.16 11.30 -4.85
N ASP A 16 3.05 11.98 -4.13
CA ASP A 16 3.35 11.65 -2.75
C ASP A 16 2.14 11.88 -1.84
N LYS A 17 2.11 11.21 -0.70
CA LYS A 17 1.16 11.55 0.36
C LYS A 17 1.57 12.87 0.99
N GLU A 18 0.60 13.57 1.59
CA GLU A 18 0.92 14.77 2.36
C GLU A 18 1.90 14.41 3.50
N PRO A 19 2.94 15.23 3.77
CA PRO A 19 4.00 14.86 4.71
C PRO A 19 3.49 14.52 6.11
N HIS A 20 2.40 15.14 6.53
CA HIS A 20 1.78 14.95 7.84
C HIS A 20 0.77 13.80 7.88
N LEU A 21 0.32 13.28 6.73
CA LEU A 21 -0.61 12.16 6.66
C LEU A 21 0.17 10.84 6.73
N ARG A 22 -0.20 9.96 7.66
CA ARG A 22 0.26 8.56 7.67
C ARG A 22 -0.93 7.66 7.39
N ILE A 23 -0.82 6.90 6.32
CA ILE A 23 -1.88 6.00 5.86
C ILE A 23 -1.40 4.57 6.10
N TYR A 24 -2.16 3.82 6.88
CA TYR A 24 -1.87 2.43 7.22
C TYR A 24 -2.95 1.53 6.62
N LEU A 25 -2.54 0.43 5.98
CA LEU A 25 -3.44 -0.64 5.59
C LEU A 25 -3.24 -1.83 6.49
N GLN A 26 -4.34 -2.44 6.91
CA GLN A 26 -4.31 -3.74 7.54
C GLN A 26 -3.73 -4.76 6.56
N MET A 27 -2.93 -5.69 7.08
CA MET A 27 -2.38 -6.78 6.28
C MET A 27 -3.49 -7.52 5.53
N PRO A 28 -3.41 -7.63 4.19
CA PRO A 28 -4.37 -8.40 3.41
C PRO A 28 -4.38 -9.86 3.87
N ARG A 29 -5.58 -10.44 3.97
CA ARG A 29 -5.73 -11.87 4.30
C ARG A 29 -5.01 -12.72 3.25
N GLY A 30 -4.23 -13.70 3.71
CA GLY A 30 -3.49 -14.60 2.84
C GLY A 30 -2.19 -14.02 2.25
N MET A 31 -1.82 -12.78 2.58
CA MET A 31 -0.51 -12.26 2.20
C MET A 31 0.60 -13.01 2.96
N PRO A 32 1.55 -13.65 2.26
CA PRO A 32 2.63 -14.37 2.91
C PRO A 32 3.61 -13.38 3.55
N VAL A 33 3.92 -13.60 4.83
CA VAL A 33 4.97 -12.86 5.56
C VAL A 33 5.91 -13.90 6.16
N SER A 34 7.22 -13.70 5.99
CA SER A 34 8.21 -14.63 6.52
C SER A 34 8.31 -14.52 8.05
N LYS A 35 8.69 -15.62 8.71
CA LYS A 35 8.95 -15.61 10.16
C LYS A 35 10.10 -14.67 10.53
N GLU A 36 11.07 -14.48 9.64
CA GLU A 36 12.18 -13.54 9.84
C GLU A 36 11.67 -12.09 9.87
N THR A 37 10.76 -11.73 8.96
CA THR A 37 10.12 -10.41 8.97
C THR A 37 9.32 -10.18 10.25
N LEU A 38 8.54 -11.17 10.70
CA LEU A 38 7.80 -11.07 11.97
C LEU A 38 8.73 -10.84 13.16
N ARG A 39 9.83 -11.60 13.25
CA ARG A 39 10.85 -11.43 14.30
C ARG A 39 11.54 -10.07 14.24
N ALA A 40 11.90 -9.62 13.04
CA ALA A 40 12.54 -8.32 12.84
C ALA A 40 11.62 -7.16 13.25
N GLN A 41 10.30 -7.33 13.13
CA GLN A 41 9.29 -6.37 13.59
C GLN A 41 8.85 -6.61 15.04
N GLY A 42 9.35 -7.64 15.71
CA GLY A 42 9.04 -7.95 17.12
C GLY A 42 7.60 -8.43 17.36
N VAL A 43 6.89 -8.89 16.33
CA VAL A 43 5.49 -9.33 16.41
C VAL A 43 5.35 -10.84 16.25
N SER A 44 4.27 -11.40 16.80
CA SER A 44 3.99 -12.83 16.76
C SER A 44 3.10 -13.25 15.60
N ASN A 45 2.22 -12.34 15.15
CA ASN A 45 1.19 -12.60 14.16
C ASN A 45 1.17 -11.51 13.07
N THR A 46 0.86 -11.89 11.83
CA THR A 46 0.67 -10.97 10.71
C THR A 46 -0.49 -10.00 10.92
N SER A 47 -1.47 -10.33 11.77
CA SER A 47 -2.55 -9.42 12.14
C SER A 47 -2.09 -8.18 12.92
N GLU A 48 -0.91 -8.27 13.56
CA GLU A 48 -0.28 -7.17 14.30
C GLU A 48 0.53 -6.24 13.38
N LEU A 49 0.73 -6.63 12.11
CA LEU A 49 1.40 -5.82 11.11
C LEU A 49 0.42 -4.94 10.35
N VAL A 50 0.93 -3.79 9.94
CA VAL A 50 0.28 -2.88 8.99
C VAL A 50 1.27 -2.47 7.91
N LEU A 51 0.75 -2.11 6.74
CA LEU A 51 1.53 -1.54 5.65
C LEU A 51 1.39 -0.02 5.68
N GLU A 52 2.49 0.71 5.78
CA GLU A 52 2.47 2.17 5.61
C GLU A 52 2.62 2.55 4.14
N LEU A 53 1.71 3.38 3.66
CA LEU A 53 1.79 3.94 2.32
C LEU A 53 2.83 5.05 2.24
N ARG A 54 3.75 4.94 1.29
CA ARG A 54 4.71 6.01 0.97
C ARG A 54 4.18 7.01 -0.06
N LYS A 55 3.32 6.54 -0.97
CA LYS A 55 2.67 7.35 -2.00
C LYS A 55 1.22 7.63 -1.63
N SER A 56 0.60 8.56 -2.35
CA SER A 56 -0.84 8.81 -2.21
C SER A 56 -1.66 7.57 -2.57
N LEU A 57 -2.92 7.53 -2.11
CA LEU A 57 -3.86 6.42 -2.37
C LEU A 57 -4.08 6.16 -3.87
N TYR A 58 -4.04 7.22 -4.68
CA TYR A 58 -4.23 7.13 -6.13
C TYR A 58 -3.06 6.47 -6.87
N GLY A 59 -1.92 6.30 -6.20
CA GLY A 59 -0.78 5.51 -6.68
C GLY A 59 -0.95 3.99 -6.51
N LEU A 60 -1.99 3.54 -5.82
CA LEU A 60 -2.27 2.12 -5.67
C LEU A 60 -2.78 1.55 -6.99
N LYS A 61 -2.06 0.58 -7.54
CA LYS A 61 -2.54 -0.23 -8.67
C LYS A 61 -3.69 -1.10 -8.18
N GLN A 62 -4.90 -0.86 -8.69
CA GLN A 62 -6.04 -1.74 -8.42
C GLN A 62 -5.74 -3.15 -8.94
N ALA A 63 -5.80 -4.14 -8.05
CA ALA A 63 -5.67 -5.53 -8.42
C ALA A 63 -7.01 -6.04 -9.00
N GLY A 64 -7.19 -5.85 -10.31
CA GLY A 64 -8.32 -6.39 -11.08
C GLY A 64 -9.61 -5.58 -10.96
N ARG A 65 -10.26 -5.34 -12.11
CA ARG A 65 -11.72 -5.11 -12.14
C ARG A 65 -12.38 -6.45 -11.80
N LEU A 66 -13.42 -6.43 -10.96
CA LEU A 66 -14.35 -7.56 -10.84
C LEU A 66 -15.01 -7.84 -12.19
#